data_AF-A0A1F7UKF6-F1
#
_entry.id   AF-A0A1F7UKF6-F1
#
_cell.length_a   1.000
_cell.length_b   1.000
_cell.length_c   1.000
_cell.angle_alpha   90.00
_cell.angle_beta   90.00
_cell.angle_gamma   90.00
#
_symmetry.space_group_name_H-M   'P 1'
#
loop_
_entity.id
_entity.type
_entity.pdbx_description
1 polymer ?
#
loop_
_entity_poly.entity_id
_entity_poly.type
_entity_poly.pdbx_seq_one_letter_code
_entity_poly.pdbx_strand_id
1 'polypeptide(L)'
;MADDMTFAAAEWLLNSGIQNPPGTHEMHGADVGGSFNAWFNPQTHTHSYIYTEISGYALTTLLYLYRRYGDARFKRHATLVGEWLHNIQLPTGALPTAFYIEATPFQKSSDLHAFDVGMVLNGLVCLHRETLEERYLQSAIRAADWIAGIQRGDGSVPAMTDAVTGATKDHEGTWSTQPGPYHGKLAIGLLNLFDLTRDPRYADAARALCNYTLTRQKKNGQFLTYGNLDGTNFHPHAYACEGLYAAGCYLNELRYLDAARRGTEWALSLCKDGIIPRHIHDERINYHERADIQMQISRLATLFHIQDDNATQLFQRLPEYRYRHDQDTQGGGFIFGKSSAGELLPHVNAWVTMFSLQAISLGADPDAQFDPFYLI
;
A
#
# COMPACT_ATOMS: atom_id res chain seq x y z
N MET A 1 25.61 0.36 3.38
CA MET A 1 24.99 0.41 2.03
C MET A 1 23.47 0.41 2.12
N ALA A 2 22.85 -0.50 2.88
CA ALA A 2 21.40 -0.50 3.09
C ALA A 2 20.89 0.76 3.81
N ASP A 3 21.50 1.16 4.94
CA ASP A 3 21.08 2.37 5.67
C ASP A 3 21.19 3.66 4.84
N ASP A 4 22.23 3.77 4.01
CA ASP A 4 22.41 4.90 3.08
C ASP A 4 21.29 4.92 2.02
N MET A 5 20.86 3.76 1.53
CA MET A 5 19.76 3.64 0.58
C MET A 5 18.40 3.97 1.20
N THR A 6 18.12 3.46 2.40
CA THR A 6 16.91 3.76 3.17
C THR A 6 16.84 5.25 3.49
N PHE A 7 17.97 5.86 3.89
CA PHE A 7 18.05 7.29 4.15
C PHE A 7 17.84 8.13 2.88
N ALA A 8 18.45 7.76 1.76
CA ALA A 8 18.24 8.46 0.48
C ALA A 8 16.77 8.40 0.01
N ALA A 9 16.09 7.27 0.18
CA ALA A 9 14.66 7.14 -0.10
C ALA A 9 13.82 8.01 0.85
N ALA A 10 14.19 8.08 2.13
CA ALA A 10 13.53 8.94 3.11
C ALA A 10 13.68 10.43 2.77
N GLU A 11 14.89 10.88 2.41
CA GLU A 11 15.13 12.26 1.96
C GLU A 11 14.41 12.57 0.64
N TRP A 12 14.27 11.59 -0.26
CA TRP A 12 13.45 11.76 -1.46
C TRP A 12 11.98 12.03 -1.12
N LEU A 13 11.39 11.30 -0.17
CA LEU A 13 10.00 11.55 0.27
C LEU A 13 9.81 12.97 0.82
N LEU A 14 10.83 13.55 1.45
CA LEU A 14 10.75 14.89 2.03
C LEU A 14 11.04 16.03 1.05
N ASN A 15 11.95 15.82 0.08
CA ASN A 15 12.56 16.93 -0.67
C ASN A 15 12.38 16.85 -2.20
N SER A 16 11.82 15.76 -2.75
CA SER A 16 11.70 15.58 -4.20
C SER A 16 10.53 16.34 -4.85
N GLY A 17 9.68 16.99 -4.05
CA GLY A 17 8.41 17.54 -4.51
C GLY A 17 7.31 16.48 -4.71
N ILE A 18 7.56 15.21 -4.37
CA ILE A 18 6.52 14.18 -4.41
C ILE A 18 5.37 14.49 -3.44
N GLN A 19 5.67 15.15 -2.32
CA GLN A 19 4.67 15.74 -1.42
C GLN A 19 4.40 17.20 -1.83
N ASN A 20 3.12 17.53 -1.99
CA ASN A 20 2.70 18.88 -2.36
C ASN A 20 2.81 19.83 -1.16
N PRO A 21 3.39 21.03 -1.33
CA PRO A 21 3.51 22.00 -0.24
C PRO A 21 2.15 22.63 0.13
N PRO A 22 1.99 23.18 1.35
CA PRO A 22 0.81 23.95 1.74
C PRO A 22 0.47 25.07 0.73
N GLY A 23 -0.81 25.24 0.42
CA GLY A 23 -1.28 26.20 -0.58
C GLY A 23 -1.24 25.69 -2.03
N THR A 24 -0.88 24.42 -2.25
CA THR A 24 -1.08 23.75 -3.54
C THR A 24 -2.57 23.49 -3.75
N HIS A 25 -3.09 23.82 -4.93
CA HIS A 25 -4.50 23.58 -5.26
C HIS A 25 -4.61 22.67 -6.49
N GLU A 26 -5.63 21.81 -6.51
CA GLU A 26 -5.97 21.02 -7.70
C GLU A 26 -6.82 21.82 -8.69
N MET A 27 -7.13 21.23 -9.85
CA MET A 27 -7.76 21.90 -10.99
C MET A 27 -9.14 22.50 -10.69
N HIS A 28 -9.88 21.97 -9.73
CA HIS A 28 -11.16 22.53 -9.27
C HIS A 28 -11.03 23.44 -8.04
N GLY A 29 -9.80 23.75 -7.61
CA GLY A 29 -9.52 24.71 -6.56
C GLY A 29 -9.57 24.16 -5.14
N ALA A 30 -9.66 22.84 -4.93
CA ALA A 30 -9.49 22.27 -3.60
C ALA A 30 -8.03 22.35 -3.14
N ASP A 31 -7.80 22.68 -1.86
CA ASP A 31 -6.47 22.65 -1.26
C ASP A 31 -6.00 21.19 -1.13
N VAL A 32 -4.83 20.93 -1.69
CA VAL A 32 -4.16 19.62 -1.71
C VAL A 32 -2.77 19.68 -1.09
N GLY A 33 -2.46 20.73 -0.34
CA GLY A 33 -1.24 20.84 0.42
C GLY A 33 -1.10 19.70 1.44
N GLY A 34 0.08 19.09 1.50
CA GLY A 34 0.36 17.91 2.33
C GLY A 34 0.15 16.57 1.64
N SER A 35 -0.60 16.53 0.53
CA SER A 35 -0.85 15.30 -0.24
C SER A 35 0.37 14.77 -0.98
N PHE A 36 0.34 13.49 -1.39
CA PHE A 36 1.37 12.88 -2.22
C PHE A 36 0.89 12.64 -3.66
N ASN A 37 1.75 12.97 -4.61
CA ASN A 37 1.62 12.57 -6.00
C ASN A 37 1.98 11.08 -6.16
N ALA A 38 1.33 10.40 -7.10
CA ALA A 38 1.55 8.98 -7.33
C ALA A 38 2.99 8.68 -7.83
N TRP A 39 3.52 9.48 -8.75
CA TRP A 39 4.89 9.40 -9.23
C TRP A 39 5.42 10.73 -9.80
N PHE A 40 6.74 10.77 -10.00
CA PHE A 40 7.43 11.75 -10.83
C PHE A 40 7.80 11.11 -12.18
N ASN A 41 7.58 11.81 -13.29
CA ASN A 41 8.00 11.39 -14.62
C ASN A 41 9.30 12.11 -15.03
N PRO A 42 10.44 11.40 -15.13
CA PRO A 42 11.71 12.00 -15.51
C PRO A 42 11.75 12.55 -16.93
N GLN A 43 10.89 12.08 -17.84
CA GLN A 43 10.91 12.54 -19.24
C GLN A 43 10.25 13.90 -19.39
N THR A 44 9.16 14.14 -18.66
CA THR A 44 8.40 15.39 -18.71
C THR A 44 8.75 16.34 -17.58
N HIS A 45 9.53 15.88 -16.58
CA HIS A 45 9.83 16.61 -15.35
C HIS A 45 8.57 17.07 -14.60
N THR A 46 7.53 16.23 -14.59
CA THR A 46 6.27 16.52 -13.93
C THR A 46 5.90 15.46 -12.89
N HIS A 47 5.24 15.90 -11.83
CA HIS A 47 4.54 15.00 -10.92
C HIS A 47 3.17 14.64 -11.49
N SER A 48 2.74 13.42 -11.23
CA SER A 48 1.44 12.90 -11.68
C SER A 48 0.28 13.48 -10.86
N TYR A 49 -0.89 12.85 -10.95
CA TYR A 49 -2.01 13.12 -10.06
C TYR A 49 -1.70 12.80 -8.59
N ILE A 50 -2.44 13.46 -7.71
CA ILE A 50 -2.46 13.27 -6.27
C ILE A 50 -3.35 12.08 -5.96
N TYR A 51 -2.89 11.20 -5.06
CA TYR A 51 -3.59 9.95 -4.80
C TYR A 51 -3.73 9.68 -3.28
N THR A 52 -4.96 9.49 -2.80
CA THR A 52 -5.24 9.26 -1.38
C THR A 52 -4.71 7.94 -0.85
N GLU A 53 -4.75 6.86 -1.63
CA GLU A 53 -4.08 5.59 -1.29
C GLU A 53 -2.61 5.83 -0.94
N ILE A 54 -1.90 6.54 -1.84
CA ILE A 54 -0.48 6.82 -1.74
C ILE A 54 -0.18 7.74 -0.56
N SER A 55 -1.06 8.69 -0.28
CA SER A 55 -0.93 9.55 0.88
C SER A 55 -1.18 8.78 2.19
N GLY A 56 -2.09 7.80 2.21
CA GLY A 56 -2.27 6.88 3.34
C GLY A 56 -1.01 6.04 3.61
N TYR A 57 -0.37 5.52 2.55
CA TYR A 57 0.94 4.88 2.68
C TYR A 57 2.03 5.83 3.16
N ALA A 58 2.06 7.06 2.65
CA ALA A 58 3.04 8.06 3.05
C ALA A 58 2.91 8.39 4.53
N LEU A 59 1.68 8.51 5.03
CA LEU A 59 1.41 8.75 6.44
C LEU A 59 1.99 7.63 7.32
N THR A 60 1.72 6.37 6.98
CA THR A 60 2.29 5.21 7.69
C THR A 60 3.82 5.17 7.60
N THR A 61 4.37 5.45 6.42
CA THR A 61 5.82 5.41 6.16
C THR A 61 6.60 6.48 6.90
N LEU A 62 6.09 7.71 6.89
CA LEU A 62 6.73 8.83 7.59
C LEU A 62 6.73 8.59 9.11
N LEU A 63 5.68 7.99 9.67
CA LEU A 63 5.64 7.67 11.10
C LEU A 63 6.52 6.47 11.46
N TYR A 64 6.64 5.48 10.57
CA TYR A 64 7.66 4.44 10.67
C TYR A 64 9.08 5.05 10.73
N LEU A 65 9.39 5.97 9.81
CA LEU A 65 10.66 6.68 9.75
C LEU A 65 10.92 7.55 10.99
N TYR A 66 9.89 8.24 11.48
CA TYR A 66 9.98 9.02 12.71
C TYR A 66 10.39 8.15 13.90
N ARG A 67 9.80 6.96 14.04
CA ARG A 67 10.16 6.03 15.12
C ARG A 67 11.54 5.42 14.97
N ARG A 68 11.95 5.15 13.73
CA ARG A 68 13.27 4.57 13.45
C ARG A 68 14.40 5.57 13.70
N TYR A 69 14.23 6.83 13.27
CA TYR A 69 15.31 7.82 13.25
C TYR A 69 15.17 8.94 14.28
N GLY A 70 13.98 9.14 14.87
CA GLY A 70 13.72 10.23 15.80
C GLY A 70 13.68 11.63 15.17
N ASP A 71 13.78 11.74 13.83
CA ASP A 71 13.78 13.03 13.13
C ASP A 71 12.36 13.60 13.04
N ALA A 72 12.14 14.73 13.73
CA ALA A 72 10.86 15.41 13.81
C ALA A 72 10.34 15.90 12.44
N ARG A 73 11.19 16.03 11.42
CA ARG A 73 10.75 16.34 10.04
C ARG A 73 9.73 15.31 9.55
N PHE A 74 9.96 14.03 9.79
CA PHE A 74 9.03 12.99 9.34
C PHE A 74 7.65 13.13 9.98
N LYS A 75 7.60 13.36 11.30
CA LYS A 75 6.33 13.62 12.00
C LYS A 75 5.63 14.89 11.50
N ARG A 76 6.38 15.96 11.23
CA ARG A 76 5.82 17.19 10.66
C ARG A 76 5.19 16.96 9.28
N HIS A 77 5.89 16.25 8.39
CA HIS A 77 5.37 15.93 7.07
C HIS A 77 4.16 14.98 7.15
N ALA A 78 4.17 14.02 8.08
CA ALA A 78 3.04 13.15 8.37
C ALA A 78 1.81 13.95 8.84
N THR A 79 1.98 14.92 9.73
CA THR A 79 0.88 15.80 10.18
C THR A 79 0.25 16.55 9.00
N LEU A 80 1.04 17.08 8.06
CA LEU A 80 0.51 17.73 6.85
C LEU A 80 -0.36 16.78 6.01
N VAL A 81 0.08 15.53 5.82
CA VAL A 81 -0.71 14.51 5.13
C VAL A 81 -2.03 14.25 5.86
N GLY A 82 -1.97 14.08 7.18
CA GLY A 82 -3.14 13.81 8.01
C GLY A 82 -4.15 14.96 8.03
N GLU A 83 -3.69 16.21 8.07
CA GLU A 83 -4.56 17.40 7.97
C GLU A 83 -5.31 17.43 6.65
N TRP A 84 -4.61 17.19 5.53
CA TRP A 84 -5.26 17.12 4.23
C TRP A 84 -6.29 15.98 4.17
N LEU A 85 -5.91 14.75 4.54
CA LEU A 85 -6.81 13.59 4.53
C LEU A 85 -8.04 13.80 5.41
N HIS A 86 -7.87 14.43 6.58
CA HIS A 86 -8.97 14.80 7.48
C HIS A 86 -9.93 15.78 6.81
N ASN A 87 -9.41 16.79 6.11
CA ASN A 87 -10.20 17.86 5.50
C ASN A 87 -10.98 17.42 4.26
N ILE A 88 -10.44 16.48 3.46
CA ILE A 88 -11.12 15.98 2.25
C ILE A 88 -12.08 14.83 2.53
N GLN A 89 -12.08 14.28 3.75
CA GLN A 89 -12.92 13.13 4.09
C GLN A 89 -14.40 13.50 3.96
N LEU A 90 -15.15 12.64 3.26
CA LEU A 90 -16.57 12.86 3.04
C LEU A 90 -17.37 12.65 4.34
N PRO A 91 -18.59 13.21 4.44
CA PRO A 91 -19.48 12.95 5.58
C PRO A 91 -19.78 11.46 5.79
N THR A 92 -19.73 10.66 4.73
CA THR A 92 -19.88 9.20 4.78
C THR A 92 -18.71 8.47 5.46
N GLY A 93 -17.56 9.14 5.64
CA GLY A 93 -16.33 8.57 6.18
C GLY A 93 -15.34 8.09 5.11
N ALA A 94 -15.78 7.91 3.87
CA ALA A 94 -14.90 7.62 2.74
C ALA A 94 -14.07 8.83 2.31
N LEU A 95 -13.11 8.61 1.41
CA LEU A 95 -12.27 9.66 0.84
C LEU A 95 -12.34 9.63 -0.69
N PRO A 96 -12.31 10.80 -1.35
CA PRO A 96 -12.10 10.86 -2.78
C PRO A 96 -10.78 10.20 -3.19
N THR A 97 -10.75 9.62 -4.38
CA THR A 97 -9.64 8.77 -4.84
C THR A 97 -8.47 9.60 -5.35
N ALA A 98 -8.66 10.39 -6.41
CA ALA A 98 -7.57 11.11 -7.06
C ALA A 98 -7.92 12.56 -7.33
N PHE A 99 -6.91 13.42 -7.28
CA PHE A 99 -7.01 14.85 -7.58
C PHE A 99 -5.98 15.22 -8.64
N TYR A 100 -6.36 16.10 -9.57
CA TYR A 100 -5.56 16.41 -10.75
C TYR A 100 -5.18 17.88 -10.73
N ILE A 101 -3.89 18.20 -10.83
CA ILE A 101 -3.43 19.59 -10.94
C ILE A 101 -3.68 20.13 -12.36
N GLU A 102 -3.60 19.25 -13.35
CA GLU A 102 -3.88 19.56 -14.75
C GLU A 102 -4.76 18.47 -15.38
N ALA A 103 -5.48 18.81 -16.45
CA ALA A 103 -6.30 17.85 -17.17
C ALA A 103 -5.41 16.77 -17.81
N THR A 104 -5.78 15.50 -17.62
CA THR A 104 -5.07 14.37 -18.23
C THR A 104 -6.04 13.48 -19.01
N PRO A 105 -5.57 12.74 -20.04
CA PRO A 105 -6.42 11.80 -20.77
C PRO A 105 -6.91 10.62 -19.91
N PHE A 106 -6.28 10.39 -18.75
CA PHE A 106 -6.53 9.25 -17.87
C PHE A 106 -6.95 9.75 -16.48
N GLN A 107 -8.18 10.26 -16.41
CA GLN A 107 -8.80 10.59 -15.13
C GLN A 107 -9.51 9.37 -14.54
N LYS A 108 -9.21 9.07 -13.28
CA LYS A 108 -9.95 8.10 -12.49
C LYS A 108 -11.39 8.58 -12.33
N SER A 109 -12.34 7.65 -12.25
CA SER A 109 -13.70 8.00 -11.90
C SER A 109 -13.75 8.61 -10.49
N SER A 110 -14.85 9.31 -10.21
CA SER A 110 -15.15 9.82 -8.88
C SER A 110 -15.60 8.72 -7.91
N ASP A 111 -15.43 7.44 -8.26
CA ASP A 111 -15.80 6.33 -7.40
C ASP A 111 -14.85 6.23 -6.21
N LEU A 112 -15.41 5.83 -5.08
CA LEU A 112 -14.68 5.63 -3.82
C LEU A 112 -14.15 4.21 -3.79
N HIS A 113 -12.84 4.06 -3.60
CA HIS A 113 -12.20 2.75 -3.54
C HIS A 113 -12.01 2.28 -2.10
N ALA A 114 -12.48 1.07 -1.79
CA ALA A 114 -12.41 0.54 -0.42
C ALA A 114 -10.96 0.39 0.07
N PHE A 115 -10.07 -0.04 -0.83
CA PHE A 115 -8.65 -0.22 -0.52
C PHE A 115 -7.96 1.09 -0.13
N ASP A 116 -8.22 2.16 -0.87
CA ASP A 116 -7.64 3.48 -0.64
C ASP A 116 -8.05 4.02 0.73
N VAL A 117 -9.33 3.90 1.07
CA VAL A 117 -9.85 4.26 2.39
C VAL A 117 -9.20 3.41 3.50
N GLY A 118 -8.94 2.13 3.23
CA GLY A 118 -8.23 1.25 4.16
C GLY A 118 -6.78 1.66 4.44
N MET A 119 -6.05 2.12 3.42
CA MET A 119 -4.67 2.60 3.59
C MET A 119 -4.64 3.91 4.35
N VAL A 120 -5.60 4.80 4.07
CA VAL A 120 -5.80 6.05 4.84
C VAL A 120 -6.19 5.76 6.28
N LEU A 121 -7.10 4.81 6.53
CA LEU A 121 -7.48 4.38 7.87
C LEU A 121 -6.23 4.01 8.69
N ASN A 122 -5.37 3.13 8.16
CA ASN A 122 -4.16 2.73 8.88
C ASN A 122 -3.24 3.92 9.17
N GLY A 123 -3.03 4.80 8.18
CA GLY A 123 -2.22 6.00 8.35
C GLY A 123 -2.76 6.93 9.44
N LEU A 124 -4.07 7.18 9.47
CA LEU A 124 -4.72 8.04 10.48
C LEU A 124 -4.60 7.46 11.89
N VAL A 125 -4.74 6.14 12.03
CA VAL A 125 -4.54 5.44 13.30
C VAL A 125 -3.08 5.59 13.77
N CYS A 126 -2.11 5.43 12.86
CA CYS A 126 -0.71 5.69 13.15
C CYS A 126 -0.47 7.14 13.58
N LEU A 127 -1.08 8.10 12.90
CA LEU A 127 -0.89 9.51 13.20
C LEU A 127 -1.45 9.85 14.58
N HIS A 128 -2.67 9.41 14.88
CA HIS A 128 -3.25 9.61 16.20
C HIS A 128 -2.39 8.99 17.30
N ARG A 129 -1.82 7.79 17.09
CA ARG A 129 -0.91 7.17 18.08
C ARG A 129 0.30 8.06 18.40
N GLU A 130 0.82 8.77 17.41
CA GLU A 130 2.02 9.59 17.56
C GLU A 130 1.74 11.04 17.98
N THR A 131 0.57 11.60 17.65
CA THR A 131 0.20 12.99 17.99
C THR A 131 -0.75 13.10 19.18
N LEU A 132 -1.50 12.04 19.48
CA LEU A 132 -2.62 12.01 20.44
C LEU A 132 -3.75 12.99 20.09
N GLU A 133 -3.80 13.50 18.85
CA GLU A 133 -4.84 14.41 18.42
C GLU A 133 -6.13 13.65 18.09
N GLU A 134 -7.19 13.96 18.83
CA GLU A 134 -8.47 13.26 18.75
C GLU A 134 -9.13 13.36 17.37
N ARG A 135 -8.93 14.48 16.64
CA ARG A 135 -9.49 14.66 15.30
C ARG A 135 -9.09 13.55 14.31
N TYR A 136 -7.87 13.02 14.45
CA TYR A 136 -7.40 11.93 13.59
C TYR A 136 -8.00 10.58 14.00
N LEU A 137 -8.20 10.34 15.30
CA LEU A 137 -8.94 9.16 15.77
C LEU A 137 -10.38 9.19 15.24
N GLN A 138 -11.06 10.32 15.32
CA GLN A 138 -12.41 10.47 14.80
C GLN A 138 -12.48 10.28 13.27
N SER A 139 -11.47 10.74 12.52
CA SER A 139 -11.38 10.45 11.09
C SER A 139 -11.14 8.98 10.80
N ALA A 140 -10.28 8.31 11.57
CA ALA A 140 -10.05 6.87 11.46
C ALA A 140 -11.35 6.08 11.75
N ILE A 141 -12.07 6.42 12.82
CA ILE A 141 -13.37 5.83 13.17
C ILE A 141 -14.35 5.93 12.00
N ARG A 142 -14.50 7.12 11.39
CA ARG A 142 -15.40 7.28 10.22
C ARG A 142 -14.98 6.44 9.01
N ALA A 143 -13.68 6.35 8.73
CA ALA A 143 -13.18 5.50 7.65
C ALA A 143 -13.46 4.01 7.92
N ALA A 144 -13.24 3.56 9.16
CA ALA A 144 -13.51 2.18 9.57
C ALA A 144 -15.00 1.85 9.58
N ASP A 145 -15.85 2.76 10.07
CA ASP A 145 -17.30 2.62 10.06
C ASP A 145 -17.82 2.52 8.61
N TRP A 146 -17.25 3.28 7.67
CA TRP A 146 -17.59 3.17 6.26
C TRP A 146 -17.19 1.80 5.69
N ILE A 147 -15.96 1.33 5.93
CA ILE A 147 -15.50 0.00 5.48
C ILE A 147 -16.39 -1.12 6.04
N ALA A 148 -16.67 -1.08 7.35
CA ALA A 148 -17.53 -2.04 8.01
C ALA A 148 -18.98 -1.97 7.50
N GLY A 149 -19.47 -0.78 7.18
CA GLY A 149 -20.83 -0.55 6.66
C GLY A 149 -21.05 -1.10 5.24
N ILE A 150 -20.00 -1.18 4.42
CA ILE A 150 -20.08 -1.77 3.07
C ILE A 150 -19.69 -3.25 3.02
N GLN A 151 -19.24 -3.82 4.14
CA GLN A 151 -18.87 -5.23 4.21
C GLN A 151 -20.09 -6.13 4.00
N ARG A 152 -19.93 -7.12 3.12
CA ARG A 152 -20.96 -8.10 2.77
C ARG A 152 -20.95 -9.24 3.79
N GLY A 153 -22.04 -10.00 3.82
CA GLY A 153 -22.20 -11.11 4.78
C GLY A 153 -21.17 -12.25 4.65
N ASP A 154 -20.48 -12.35 3.51
CA ASP A 154 -19.38 -13.30 3.29
C ASP A 154 -18.01 -12.76 3.73
N GLY A 155 -17.96 -11.53 4.28
CA GLY A 155 -16.76 -10.84 4.71
C GLY A 155 -16.04 -10.04 3.61
N SER A 156 -16.46 -10.19 2.35
CA SER A 156 -15.93 -9.37 1.25
C SER A 156 -16.41 -7.92 1.34
N VAL A 157 -15.69 -7.00 0.72
CA VAL A 157 -16.12 -5.61 0.52
C VAL A 157 -16.16 -5.30 -0.98
N PRO A 158 -17.11 -4.47 -1.45
CA PRO A 158 -17.05 -3.88 -2.78
C PRO A 158 -15.68 -3.24 -3.02
N ALA A 159 -15.14 -3.34 -4.23
CA ALA A 159 -13.94 -2.60 -4.59
C ALA A 159 -14.24 -1.11 -4.73
N MET A 160 -15.40 -0.79 -5.32
CA MET A 160 -15.79 0.58 -5.63
C MET A 160 -17.23 0.85 -5.24
N THR A 161 -17.48 2.05 -4.71
CA THR A 161 -18.83 2.58 -4.50
C THR A 161 -18.97 3.96 -5.09
N ASP A 162 -20.14 4.26 -5.61
CA ASP A 162 -20.50 5.58 -6.10
C ASP A 162 -20.50 6.61 -4.95
N ALA A 163 -19.82 7.73 -5.14
CA ALA A 163 -19.66 8.74 -4.08
C ALA A 163 -20.97 9.43 -3.65
N VAL A 164 -21.99 9.43 -4.50
CA VAL A 164 -23.26 10.13 -4.26
C VAL A 164 -24.33 9.16 -3.76
N THR A 165 -24.49 8.03 -4.45
CA THR A 165 -25.57 7.08 -4.19
C THR A 165 -25.18 5.98 -3.21
N GLY A 166 -23.88 5.76 -2.98
CA GLY A 166 -23.37 4.64 -2.19
C GLY A 166 -23.53 3.27 -2.87
N ALA A 167 -24.01 3.23 -4.12
CA ALA A 167 -24.20 1.99 -4.86
C ALA A 167 -22.84 1.33 -5.17
N THR A 168 -22.79 0.00 -5.11
CA THR A 168 -21.63 -0.77 -5.59
C THR A 168 -21.41 -0.53 -7.09
N LYS A 169 -20.15 -0.32 -7.48
CA LYS A 169 -19.71 -0.05 -8.85
C LYS A 169 -18.73 -1.10 -9.40
N ASP A 170 -18.59 -2.22 -8.70
CA ASP A 170 -17.71 -3.30 -9.11
C ASP A 170 -17.97 -3.73 -10.56
N HIS A 171 -16.91 -3.94 -11.33
CA HIS A 171 -16.99 -4.43 -12.69
C HIS A 171 -15.75 -5.24 -13.08
N GLU A 172 -15.92 -6.12 -14.06
CA GLU A 172 -14.81 -6.85 -14.67
C GLU A 172 -13.84 -5.89 -15.36
N GLY A 173 -12.54 -6.20 -15.30
CA GLY A 173 -11.50 -5.40 -15.93
C GLY A 173 -10.15 -5.62 -15.27
N THR A 174 -9.95 -5.00 -14.11
CA THR A 174 -8.69 -5.15 -13.35
C THR A 174 -8.96 -5.79 -12.00
N TRP A 175 -7.91 -6.14 -11.26
CA TRP A 175 -8.05 -6.67 -9.91
C TRP A 175 -8.64 -5.63 -8.94
N SER A 176 -8.44 -4.33 -9.19
CA SER A 176 -8.84 -3.23 -8.30
C SER A 176 -10.25 -2.70 -8.55
N THR A 177 -10.94 -3.21 -9.58
CA THR A 177 -12.33 -2.83 -9.91
C THR A 177 -13.34 -3.87 -9.44
N GLN A 178 -12.90 -4.88 -8.69
CA GLN A 178 -13.74 -5.98 -8.21
C GLN A 178 -13.24 -6.50 -6.85
N PRO A 179 -14.10 -7.08 -6.00
CA PRO A 179 -13.70 -7.61 -4.71
C PRO A 179 -12.64 -8.71 -4.84
N GLY A 180 -11.64 -8.69 -3.96
CA GLY A 180 -10.56 -9.67 -4.01
C GLY A 180 -9.81 -9.86 -2.69
N PRO A 181 -8.89 -10.85 -2.63
CA PRO A 181 -8.14 -11.18 -1.41
C PRO A 181 -7.25 -10.05 -0.91
N TYR A 182 -6.88 -9.11 -1.79
CA TYR A 182 -6.11 -7.92 -1.45
C TYR A 182 -6.81 -7.04 -0.42
N HIS A 183 -8.15 -7.11 -0.33
CA HIS A 183 -8.90 -6.43 0.71
C HIS A 183 -8.58 -6.96 2.13
N GLY A 184 -7.94 -8.14 2.25
CA GLY A 184 -7.39 -8.60 3.51
C GLY A 184 -6.42 -7.61 4.16
N LYS A 185 -5.75 -6.75 3.37
CA LYS A 185 -4.85 -5.71 3.90
C LYS A 185 -5.58 -4.64 4.73
N LEU A 186 -6.87 -4.42 4.50
CA LEU A 186 -7.66 -3.46 5.30
C LEU A 186 -7.76 -3.90 6.77
N ALA A 187 -7.55 -5.19 7.07
CA ALA A 187 -7.51 -5.71 8.43
C ALA A 187 -6.46 -5.01 9.30
N ILE A 188 -5.35 -4.52 8.72
CA ILE A 188 -4.29 -3.82 9.46
C ILE A 188 -4.85 -2.58 10.15
N GLY A 189 -5.47 -1.68 9.38
CA GLY A 189 -6.04 -0.45 9.92
C GLY A 189 -7.20 -0.69 10.89
N LEU A 190 -8.04 -1.70 10.61
CA LEU A 190 -9.16 -2.07 11.49
C LEU A 190 -8.69 -2.63 12.83
N LEU A 191 -7.67 -3.50 12.84
CA LEU A 191 -7.11 -4.07 14.07
C LEU A 191 -6.31 -3.03 14.86
N ASN A 192 -5.57 -2.17 14.17
CA ASN A 192 -4.88 -1.06 14.81
C ASN A 192 -5.89 -0.09 15.45
N LEU A 193 -7.03 0.18 14.80
CA LEU A 193 -8.09 1.00 15.40
C LEU A 193 -8.76 0.29 16.59
N PHE A 194 -9.00 -1.02 16.49
CA PHE A 194 -9.49 -1.82 17.62
C PHE A 194 -8.53 -1.76 18.81
N ASP A 195 -7.22 -1.74 18.58
CA ASP A 195 -6.23 -1.63 19.66
C ASP A 195 -6.39 -0.34 20.48
N LEU A 196 -6.78 0.76 19.83
CA LEU A 196 -6.95 2.06 20.46
C LEU A 196 -8.35 2.24 21.06
N THR A 197 -9.39 1.78 20.37
CA THR A 197 -10.80 2.04 20.73
C THR A 197 -11.44 0.93 21.56
N ARG A 198 -10.94 -0.30 21.42
CA ARG A 198 -11.54 -1.54 21.93
C ARG A 198 -12.97 -1.80 21.46
N ASP A 199 -13.40 -1.17 20.37
CA ASP A 199 -14.69 -1.45 19.75
C ASP A 199 -14.63 -2.76 18.96
N PRO A 200 -15.33 -3.83 19.38
CA PRO A 200 -15.22 -5.15 18.78
C PRO A 200 -15.64 -5.18 17.31
N ARG A 201 -16.47 -4.22 16.85
CA ARG A 201 -16.92 -4.14 15.45
C ARG A 201 -15.74 -4.15 14.47
N TYR A 202 -14.64 -3.47 14.82
CA TYR A 202 -13.47 -3.37 13.95
C TYR A 202 -12.66 -4.69 13.92
N ALA A 203 -12.51 -5.37 15.05
CA ALA A 203 -11.88 -6.69 15.09
C ALA A 203 -12.71 -7.74 14.33
N ASP A 204 -14.04 -7.67 14.43
CA ASP A 204 -14.94 -8.57 13.72
C ASP A 204 -14.92 -8.33 12.21
N ALA A 205 -14.94 -7.06 11.78
CA ALA A 205 -14.78 -6.70 10.37
C ALA A 205 -13.43 -7.18 9.80
N ALA A 206 -12.34 -7.02 10.56
CA ALA A 206 -11.02 -7.50 10.18
C ALA A 206 -10.98 -9.03 10.03
N ARG A 207 -11.54 -9.78 10.99
CA ARG A 207 -11.63 -11.25 10.90
C ARG A 207 -12.46 -11.69 9.70
N ALA A 208 -13.55 -11.02 9.41
CA ALA A 208 -14.39 -11.32 8.26
C ALA A 208 -13.65 -11.10 6.93
N LEU A 209 -12.89 -10.02 6.79
CA LEU A 209 -11.99 -9.79 5.64
C LEU A 209 -10.94 -10.90 5.52
N CYS A 210 -10.22 -11.22 6.60
CA CYS A 210 -9.21 -12.28 6.58
C CYS A 210 -9.82 -13.64 6.22
N ASN A 211 -11.00 -13.97 6.76
CA ASN A 211 -11.72 -15.20 6.44
C ASN A 211 -12.11 -15.24 4.96
N TYR A 212 -12.64 -14.15 4.40
CA TYR A 212 -12.90 -14.04 2.97
C TYR A 212 -11.61 -14.25 2.17
N THR A 213 -10.50 -13.58 2.53
CA THR A 213 -9.19 -13.74 1.87
C THR A 213 -8.73 -15.20 1.85
N LEU A 214 -8.90 -15.96 2.94
CA LEU A 214 -8.56 -17.39 2.97
C LEU A 214 -9.33 -18.21 1.93
N THR A 215 -10.60 -17.89 1.66
CA THR A 215 -11.41 -18.61 0.64
C THR A 215 -10.85 -18.46 -0.77
N ARG A 216 -10.00 -17.44 -1.00
CA ARG A 216 -9.41 -17.12 -2.29
C ARG A 216 -8.04 -17.79 -2.51
N GLN A 217 -7.53 -18.54 -1.53
CA GLN A 217 -6.24 -19.23 -1.63
C GLN A 217 -6.41 -20.67 -2.14
N LYS A 218 -5.67 -21.01 -3.20
CA LYS A 218 -5.52 -22.39 -3.67
C LYS A 218 -4.61 -23.19 -2.72
N LYS A 219 -4.68 -24.53 -2.81
CA LYS A 219 -3.89 -25.44 -1.97
C LYS A 219 -2.37 -25.19 -2.07
N ASN A 220 -1.89 -24.80 -3.25
CA ASN A 220 -0.48 -24.50 -3.52
C ASN A 220 -0.01 -23.14 -2.97
N GLY A 221 -0.87 -22.35 -2.32
CA GLY A 221 -0.55 -21.03 -1.77
C GLY A 221 -0.99 -19.85 -2.65
N GLN A 222 -1.35 -20.08 -3.91
CA GLN A 222 -1.79 -19.03 -4.85
C GLN A 222 -3.09 -18.35 -4.40
N PHE A 223 -3.07 -17.03 -4.21
CA PHE A 223 -4.30 -16.23 -4.12
C PHE A 223 -4.82 -15.85 -5.52
N LEU A 224 -6.10 -16.09 -5.77
CA LEU A 224 -6.80 -15.68 -7.00
C LEU A 224 -7.26 -14.22 -6.89
N THR A 225 -6.75 -13.35 -7.77
CA THR A 225 -6.93 -11.88 -7.64
C THR A 225 -7.81 -11.26 -8.70
N TYR A 226 -8.26 -12.01 -9.71
CA TYR A 226 -9.10 -11.51 -10.80
C TYR A 226 -10.57 -11.93 -10.66
N GLY A 227 -11.14 -11.78 -9.45
CA GLY A 227 -12.54 -12.14 -9.19
C GLY A 227 -12.84 -13.59 -9.59
N ASN A 228 -13.78 -13.80 -10.52
CA ASN A 228 -14.14 -15.15 -10.97
C ASN A 228 -13.18 -15.76 -12.00
N LEU A 229 -12.19 -15.00 -12.48
CA LEU A 229 -11.20 -15.49 -13.44
C LEU A 229 -10.05 -16.22 -12.73
N ASP A 230 -9.58 -17.29 -13.37
CA ASP A 230 -8.35 -17.95 -12.97
C ASP A 230 -7.15 -17.05 -13.31
N GLY A 231 -6.45 -16.62 -12.28
CA GLY A 231 -5.25 -15.81 -12.42
C GLY A 231 -4.86 -15.07 -11.16
N THR A 232 -3.62 -14.59 -11.17
CA THR A 232 -3.02 -13.86 -10.07
C THR A 232 -2.19 -12.71 -10.61
N ASN A 233 -2.49 -11.50 -10.17
CA ASN A 233 -1.56 -10.40 -10.19
C ASN A 233 -0.80 -10.41 -8.85
N PHE A 234 0.53 -10.36 -8.89
CA PHE A 234 1.32 -10.59 -7.69
C PHE A 234 1.26 -9.41 -6.72
N HIS A 235 0.87 -8.23 -7.19
CA HIS A 235 0.70 -7.06 -6.35
C HIS A 235 -0.48 -7.21 -5.36
N PRO A 236 -1.73 -7.45 -5.79
CA PRO A 236 -2.84 -7.77 -4.89
C PRO A 236 -2.67 -9.12 -4.16
N HIS A 237 -1.89 -10.05 -4.70
CA HIS A 237 -1.49 -11.26 -3.97
C HIS A 237 -0.65 -10.90 -2.74
N ALA A 238 0.35 -10.06 -2.90
CA ALA A 238 1.21 -9.65 -1.80
C ALA A 238 0.43 -8.86 -0.73
N TYR A 239 -0.53 -8.02 -1.14
CA TYR A 239 -1.45 -7.37 -0.20
C TYR A 239 -2.26 -8.36 0.64
N ALA A 240 -2.72 -9.47 0.05
CA ALA A 240 -3.40 -10.52 0.79
C ALA A 240 -2.48 -11.16 1.86
N CYS A 241 -1.24 -11.46 1.50
CA CYS A 241 -0.24 -12.00 2.42
C CYS A 241 0.10 -11.01 3.54
N GLU A 242 0.29 -9.72 3.24
CA GLU A 242 0.58 -8.68 4.22
C GLU A 242 -0.54 -8.50 5.24
N GLY A 243 -1.79 -8.46 4.77
CA GLY A 243 -2.97 -8.36 5.64
C GLY A 243 -3.11 -9.57 6.57
N LEU A 244 -2.95 -10.78 6.02
CA LEU A 244 -3.01 -12.01 6.81
C LEU A 244 -1.83 -12.14 7.79
N TYR A 245 -0.63 -11.71 7.41
CA TYR A 245 0.53 -11.68 8.31
C TYR A 245 0.26 -10.77 9.51
N ALA A 246 -0.10 -9.50 9.26
CA ALA A 246 -0.34 -8.55 10.33
C ALA A 246 -1.52 -8.96 11.23
N ALA A 247 -2.62 -9.43 10.64
CA ALA A 247 -3.76 -9.93 11.40
C ALA A 247 -3.42 -11.18 12.21
N GLY A 248 -2.64 -12.10 11.64
CA GLY A 248 -2.17 -13.30 12.32
C GLY A 248 -1.30 -12.98 13.53
N CYS A 249 -0.38 -12.02 13.39
CA CYS A 249 0.46 -11.53 14.50
C CYS A 249 -0.40 -10.88 15.60
N TYR A 250 -1.32 -9.98 15.24
CA TYR A 250 -2.13 -9.25 16.21
C TYR A 250 -3.14 -10.14 16.94
N LEU A 251 -3.85 -11.01 16.21
CA LEU A 251 -4.90 -11.88 16.74
C LEU A 251 -4.36 -13.19 17.32
N ASN A 252 -3.06 -13.46 17.17
CA ASN A 252 -2.42 -14.75 17.47
C ASN A 252 -3.11 -15.92 16.76
N GLU A 253 -3.43 -15.74 15.48
CA GLU A 253 -4.21 -16.69 14.68
C GLU A 253 -3.33 -17.39 13.64
N LEU A 254 -2.87 -18.60 13.98
CA LEU A 254 -1.90 -19.36 13.19
C LEU A 254 -2.37 -19.63 11.76
N ARG A 255 -3.67 -19.85 11.53
CA ARG A 255 -4.17 -20.12 10.16
C ARG A 255 -3.96 -18.93 9.21
N TYR A 256 -3.92 -17.70 9.72
CA TYR A 256 -3.63 -16.51 8.91
C TYR A 256 -2.14 -16.42 8.60
N LEU A 257 -1.27 -16.68 9.59
CA LEU A 257 0.18 -16.74 9.40
C LEU A 257 0.57 -17.84 8.40
N ASP A 258 0.01 -19.04 8.54
CA ASP A 258 0.26 -20.16 7.63
C ASP A 258 -0.17 -19.85 6.20
N ALA A 259 -1.32 -19.20 6.03
CA ALA A 259 -1.80 -18.78 4.71
C ALA A 259 -0.90 -17.71 4.09
N ALA A 260 -0.49 -16.70 4.83
CA ALA A 260 0.43 -15.67 4.38
C ALA A 260 1.81 -16.24 4.01
N ARG A 261 2.34 -17.17 4.82
CA ARG A 261 3.60 -17.87 4.55
C ARG A 261 3.53 -18.68 3.27
N ARG A 262 2.50 -19.53 3.11
CA ARG A 262 2.30 -20.32 1.88
C ARG A 262 2.13 -19.46 0.64
N GLY A 263 1.46 -18.30 0.74
CA GLY A 263 1.37 -17.35 -0.37
C GLY A 263 2.74 -16.78 -0.75
N THR A 264 3.52 -16.39 0.25
CA THR A 264 4.89 -15.88 0.07
C THR A 264 5.80 -16.94 -0.56
N GLU A 265 5.80 -18.17 -0.04
CA GLU A 265 6.58 -19.29 -0.58
C GLU A 265 6.15 -19.64 -2.01
N TRP A 266 4.84 -19.63 -2.30
CA TRP A 266 4.34 -19.83 -3.66
C TRP A 266 4.88 -18.77 -4.62
N ALA A 267 4.86 -17.49 -4.21
CA ALA A 267 5.38 -16.42 -5.05
C ALA A 267 6.89 -16.57 -5.30
N LEU A 268 7.66 -16.88 -4.25
CA LEU A 268 9.10 -17.14 -4.34
C LEU A 268 9.42 -18.37 -5.22
N SER A 269 8.58 -19.41 -5.20
CA SER A 269 8.78 -20.60 -6.05
C SER A 269 8.71 -20.31 -7.55
N LEU A 270 8.12 -19.16 -7.92
CA LEU A 270 8.02 -18.68 -9.29
C LEU A 270 9.06 -17.60 -9.62
N CYS A 271 9.97 -17.31 -8.69
CA CYS A 271 11.08 -16.41 -8.94
C CYS A 271 11.95 -16.96 -10.07
N LYS A 272 12.30 -16.10 -11.03
CA LYS A 272 13.25 -16.43 -12.10
C LYS A 272 14.28 -15.31 -12.20
N ASP A 273 15.56 -15.66 -12.03
CA ASP A 273 16.67 -14.71 -12.09
C ASP A 273 16.47 -13.50 -11.16
N GLY A 274 15.94 -13.76 -9.96
CA GLY A 274 15.57 -12.77 -8.94
C GLY A 274 14.28 -11.97 -9.22
N ILE A 275 13.49 -12.33 -10.24
CA ILE A 275 12.26 -11.61 -10.62
C ILE A 275 11.03 -12.45 -10.28
N ILE A 276 10.17 -11.90 -9.43
CA ILE A 276 8.79 -12.36 -9.20
C ILE A 276 7.92 -11.92 -10.38
N PRO A 277 7.05 -12.80 -10.92
CA PRO A 277 6.16 -12.45 -12.01
C PRO A 277 5.25 -11.27 -11.69
N ARG A 278 4.84 -10.53 -12.72
CA ARG A 278 3.81 -9.50 -12.62
C ARG A 278 2.43 -10.12 -12.44
N HIS A 279 2.08 -11.04 -13.33
CA HIS A 279 0.82 -11.74 -13.30
C HIS A 279 0.91 -13.10 -13.99
N ILE A 280 -0.04 -13.96 -13.65
CA ILE A 280 -0.35 -15.21 -14.31
C ILE A 280 -1.82 -15.18 -14.72
N HIS A 281 -2.08 -15.47 -15.98
CA HIS A 281 -3.44 -15.61 -16.52
C HIS A 281 -3.42 -16.69 -17.60
N ASP A 282 -4.38 -17.62 -17.55
CA ASP A 282 -4.46 -18.77 -18.46
C ASP A 282 -3.12 -19.51 -18.62
N GLU A 283 -2.48 -19.82 -17.48
CA GLU A 283 -1.17 -20.50 -17.39
C GLU A 283 0.02 -19.73 -17.97
N ARG A 284 -0.19 -18.54 -18.53
CA ARG A 284 0.88 -17.69 -19.05
C ARG A 284 1.44 -16.80 -17.95
N ILE A 285 2.74 -16.90 -17.73
CA ILE A 285 3.47 -16.11 -16.74
C ILE A 285 4.11 -14.89 -17.41
N ASN A 286 3.84 -13.70 -16.88
CA ASN A 286 4.42 -12.44 -17.35
C ASN A 286 5.51 -11.98 -16.36
N TYR A 287 6.77 -11.95 -16.81
CA TYR A 287 7.94 -11.50 -16.03
C TYR A 287 8.34 -10.04 -16.32
N HIS A 288 7.47 -9.23 -16.93
CA HIS A 288 7.71 -7.80 -17.08
C HIS A 288 7.66 -7.14 -15.70
N GLU A 289 8.85 -6.99 -15.12
CA GLU A 289 9.07 -6.62 -13.73
C GLU A 289 8.30 -5.37 -13.31
N ARG A 290 7.70 -5.44 -12.13
CA ARG A 290 7.29 -4.27 -11.36
C ARG A 290 8.01 -4.30 -10.03
N ALA A 291 8.63 -3.17 -9.67
CA ALA A 291 9.42 -3.06 -8.46
C ALA A 291 8.56 -3.23 -7.21
N ASP A 292 7.35 -2.69 -7.15
CA ASP A 292 6.44 -2.86 -6.00
C ASP A 292 6.23 -4.33 -5.62
N ILE A 293 5.98 -5.20 -6.60
CA ILE A 293 5.85 -6.65 -6.38
C ILE A 293 7.13 -7.23 -5.77
N GLN A 294 8.30 -6.87 -6.31
CA GLN A 294 9.58 -7.36 -5.80
C GLN A 294 9.77 -6.96 -4.34
N MET A 295 9.49 -5.70 -4.00
CA MET A 295 9.67 -5.17 -2.64
C MET A 295 8.71 -5.81 -1.65
N GLN A 296 7.44 -6.00 -2.01
CA GLN A 296 6.45 -6.61 -1.13
C GLN A 296 6.79 -8.07 -0.82
N ILE A 297 7.15 -8.87 -1.84
CA ILE A 297 7.53 -10.27 -1.63
C ILE A 297 8.85 -10.39 -0.86
N SER A 298 9.83 -9.52 -1.14
CA SER A 298 11.07 -9.46 -0.36
C SER A 298 10.77 -9.20 1.11
N ARG A 299 9.98 -8.17 1.41
CA ARG A 299 9.58 -7.82 2.77
C ARG A 299 8.90 -8.99 3.49
N LEU A 300 7.94 -9.65 2.83
CA LEU A 300 7.28 -10.84 3.38
C LEU A 300 8.27 -11.98 3.63
N ALA A 301 9.22 -12.21 2.72
CA ALA A 301 10.27 -13.21 2.89
C ALA A 301 11.12 -12.93 4.14
N THR A 302 11.52 -11.67 4.37
CA THR A 302 12.20 -11.27 5.62
C THR A 302 11.35 -11.51 6.85
N LEU A 303 10.08 -11.06 6.84
CA LEU A 303 9.17 -11.19 7.99
C LEU A 303 8.91 -12.65 8.38
N PHE A 304 8.99 -13.58 7.42
CA PHE A 304 8.88 -15.03 7.67
C PHE A 304 10.23 -15.75 7.81
N HIS A 305 11.34 -15.01 7.80
CA HIS A 305 12.71 -15.54 7.82
C HIS A 305 12.95 -16.63 6.76
N ILE A 306 12.45 -16.43 5.54
CA ILE A 306 12.65 -17.33 4.40
C ILE A 306 14.02 -17.01 3.78
N GLN A 307 14.95 -17.98 3.83
CA GLN A 307 16.36 -17.80 3.43
C GLN A 307 16.79 -18.75 2.29
N ASP A 308 15.93 -18.97 1.30
CA ASP A 308 16.28 -19.76 0.12
C ASP A 308 17.01 -18.94 -0.96
N ASP A 309 17.48 -19.63 -2.01
CA ASP A 309 18.21 -19.02 -3.12
C ASP A 309 17.34 -18.00 -3.88
N ASN A 310 16.02 -18.22 -3.97
CA ASN A 310 15.10 -17.33 -4.67
C ASN A 310 14.89 -16.03 -3.92
N ALA A 311 14.72 -16.10 -2.60
CA ALA A 311 14.66 -14.93 -1.72
C ALA A 311 15.98 -14.15 -1.77
N THR A 312 17.13 -14.85 -1.73
CA THR A 312 18.45 -14.23 -1.81
C THR A 312 18.64 -13.47 -3.13
N GLN A 313 18.32 -14.09 -4.27
CA GLN A 313 18.41 -13.45 -5.58
C GLN A 313 17.48 -12.24 -5.69
N LEU A 314 16.24 -12.35 -5.19
CA LEU A 314 15.29 -11.25 -5.16
C LEU A 314 15.84 -10.04 -4.38
N PHE A 315 16.39 -10.29 -3.19
CA PHE A 315 17.00 -9.24 -2.35
C PHE A 315 18.18 -8.53 -3.03
N GLN A 316 19.02 -9.28 -3.74
CA GLN A 316 20.19 -8.73 -4.44
C GLN A 316 19.80 -7.75 -5.55
N ARG A 317 18.60 -7.88 -6.13
CA ARG A 317 18.11 -7.00 -7.19
C ARG A 317 17.50 -5.70 -6.69
N LEU A 318 17.07 -5.60 -5.43
CA LEU A 318 16.36 -4.41 -4.94
C LEU A 318 17.10 -3.09 -5.22
N PRO A 319 18.44 -3.01 -5.03
CA PRO A 319 19.22 -1.81 -5.37
C PRO A 319 19.19 -1.37 -6.84
N GLU A 320 18.85 -2.27 -7.77
CA GLU A 320 18.79 -1.99 -9.22
C GLU A 320 17.60 -1.09 -9.57
N TYR A 321 16.54 -1.10 -8.76
CA TYR A 321 15.33 -0.29 -8.97
C TYR A 321 15.47 1.15 -8.46
N ARG A 322 16.58 1.50 -7.80
CA ARG A 322 16.83 2.87 -7.35
C ARG A 322 17.06 3.76 -8.58
N TYR A 323 16.32 4.88 -8.65
CA TYR A 323 16.59 5.92 -9.61
C TYR A 323 17.88 6.64 -9.24
N ARG A 324 18.87 6.60 -10.15
CA ARG A 324 20.17 7.24 -9.98
C ARG A 324 20.33 8.33 -11.02
N HIS A 325 20.25 9.58 -10.58
CA HIS A 325 20.53 10.73 -11.40
C HIS A 325 21.15 11.82 -10.54
N ASP A 326 22.39 12.20 -10.85
CA ASP A 326 23.20 13.07 -9.99
C ASP A 326 22.80 14.55 -10.06
N GLN A 327 21.88 14.91 -10.96
CA GLN A 327 21.55 16.31 -11.30
C GLN A 327 20.12 16.72 -10.90
N ASP A 328 19.31 15.84 -10.30
CA ASP A 328 17.97 16.19 -9.82
C ASP A 328 17.70 15.71 -8.38
N THR A 329 16.66 16.26 -7.76
CA THR A 329 16.21 15.88 -6.40
C THR A 329 15.56 14.49 -6.36
N GLN A 330 15.58 13.74 -7.47
CA GLN A 330 14.92 12.45 -7.60
C GLN A 330 15.85 11.27 -7.30
N GLY A 331 17.17 11.52 -7.18
CA GLY A 331 18.25 10.56 -6.88
C GLY A 331 18.16 9.85 -5.51
N GLY A 332 17.06 9.14 -5.28
CA GLY A 332 16.75 8.45 -4.02
C GLY A 332 15.43 7.67 -4.09
N GLY A 333 14.52 8.07 -5.00
CA GLY A 333 13.31 7.31 -5.26
C GLY A 333 13.55 6.04 -6.07
N PHE A 334 12.51 5.23 -6.20
CA PHE A 334 12.54 3.95 -6.93
C PHE A 334 11.61 3.97 -8.14
N ILE A 335 12.07 3.39 -9.24
CA ILE A 335 11.31 3.33 -10.49
C ILE A 335 10.27 2.23 -10.47
N PHE A 336 9.18 2.40 -11.22
CA PHE A 336 8.11 1.42 -11.31
C PHE A 336 8.56 0.08 -11.92
N GLY A 337 9.41 0.11 -12.95
CA GLY A 337 9.78 -1.05 -13.75
C GLY A 337 9.15 -0.98 -15.14
N LYS A 338 8.39 -1.99 -15.54
CA LYS A 338 7.89 -2.14 -16.93
C LYS A 338 6.36 -2.07 -17.03
N SER A 339 5.84 -1.78 -18.23
CA SER A 339 4.43 -1.96 -18.61
C SER A 339 4.10 -3.44 -18.79
N SER A 340 2.82 -3.81 -18.92
CA SER A 340 2.44 -5.22 -19.15
C SER A 340 2.94 -5.72 -20.51
N ALA A 341 3.20 -4.83 -21.46
CA ALA A 341 3.79 -5.10 -22.75
C ALA A 341 5.34 -5.12 -22.72
N GLY A 342 5.96 -4.76 -21.59
CA GLY A 342 7.42 -4.84 -21.39
C GLY A 342 8.16 -3.54 -21.60
N GLU A 343 7.45 -2.44 -21.89
CA GLU A 343 8.05 -1.12 -22.07
C GLU A 343 8.56 -0.58 -20.74
N LEU A 344 9.73 0.05 -20.73
CA LEU A 344 10.24 0.69 -19.51
C LEU A 344 9.35 1.88 -19.12
N LEU A 345 8.91 1.89 -17.88
CA LEU A 345 8.20 3.01 -17.25
C LEU A 345 9.13 3.61 -16.19
N PRO A 346 9.99 4.59 -16.54
CA PRO A 346 11.00 5.14 -15.65
C PRO A 346 10.42 6.06 -14.57
N HIS A 347 9.10 5.99 -14.32
CA HIS A 347 8.41 6.80 -13.34
C HIS A 347 8.95 6.50 -11.94
N VAL A 348 9.46 7.52 -11.26
CA VAL A 348 9.92 7.42 -9.87
C VAL A 348 8.68 7.45 -8.98
N ASN A 349 8.30 6.28 -8.44
CA ASN A 349 6.99 6.05 -7.83
C ASN A 349 7.02 6.19 -6.32
N ALA A 350 6.00 6.84 -5.77
CA ALA A 350 5.90 7.09 -4.34
C ALA A 350 5.75 5.79 -3.54
N TRP A 351 4.74 4.96 -3.83
CA TRP A 351 4.54 3.69 -3.09
C TRP A 351 5.67 2.69 -3.31
N VAL A 352 6.22 2.63 -4.53
CA VAL A 352 7.38 1.78 -4.80
C VAL A 352 8.52 2.21 -3.90
N THR A 353 8.81 3.51 -3.81
CA THR A 353 9.86 4.03 -2.91
C THR A 353 9.59 3.69 -1.45
N MET A 354 8.34 3.81 -0.99
CA MET A 354 7.94 3.46 0.39
C MET A 354 8.11 1.96 0.69
N PHE A 355 7.66 1.10 -0.23
CA PHE A 355 7.82 -0.35 -0.10
C PHE A 355 9.30 -0.76 -0.15
N SER A 356 10.07 -0.18 -1.07
CA SER A 356 11.53 -0.40 -1.17
C SER A 356 12.23 -0.03 0.13
N LEU A 357 11.90 1.15 0.67
CA LEU A 357 12.48 1.65 1.90
C LEU A 357 12.26 0.66 3.04
N GLN A 358 11.04 0.17 3.24
CA GLN A 358 10.75 -0.77 4.32
C GLN A 358 11.34 -2.16 4.06
N ALA A 359 11.30 -2.65 2.81
CA ALA A 359 11.91 -3.93 2.45
C ALA A 359 13.42 -3.95 2.69
N ILE A 360 14.13 -2.90 2.26
CA ILE A 360 15.58 -2.76 2.47
C ILE A 360 15.90 -2.57 3.96
N SER A 361 15.10 -1.74 4.66
CA SER A 361 15.30 -1.50 6.09
C SER A 361 15.12 -2.77 6.91
N LEU A 362 14.18 -3.65 6.56
CA LEU A 362 13.96 -4.93 7.23
C LEU A 362 15.04 -5.94 6.84
N GLY A 363 15.41 -6.01 5.56
CA GLY A 363 16.47 -6.91 5.10
C GLY A 363 17.85 -6.59 5.68
N ALA A 364 18.10 -5.34 6.09
CA ALA A 364 19.34 -4.93 6.73
C ALA A 364 19.48 -5.43 8.18
N ASP A 365 18.36 -5.67 8.85
CA ASP A 365 18.32 -6.19 10.22
C ASP A 365 17.13 -7.17 10.38
N PRO A 366 17.25 -8.40 9.81
CA PRO A 366 16.14 -9.36 9.76
C PRO A 366 15.67 -9.83 11.14
N ASP A 367 16.53 -9.74 12.16
CA ASP A 367 16.24 -10.17 13.53
C ASP A 367 15.64 -9.04 14.38
N ALA A 368 15.57 -7.81 13.85
CA ALA A 368 14.91 -6.71 14.51
C ALA A 368 13.41 -6.98 14.67
N GLN A 369 12.90 -6.73 15.87
CA GLN A 369 11.47 -6.78 16.12
C GLN A 369 10.78 -5.71 15.27
N PHE A 370 9.99 -6.16 14.29
CA PHE A 370 9.13 -5.30 13.49
C PHE A 370 7.74 -5.19 14.12
N ASP A 371 7.25 -3.96 14.29
CA ASP A 371 5.88 -3.68 14.74
C ASP A 371 4.93 -3.68 13.51
N PRO A 372 4.06 -4.70 13.32
CA PRO A 372 3.15 -4.78 12.18
C PRO A 372 2.16 -3.62 12.13
N PHE A 373 2.03 -2.84 13.21
CA PHE A 373 1.24 -1.62 13.23
C PHE A 373 1.66 -0.62 12.15
N TYR A 374 2.95 -0.59 11.78
CA TYR A 374 3.48 0.27 10.70
C TYR A 374 3.80 -0.47 9.40
N LEU A 375 3.16 -1.63 9.15
CA LEU A 375 3.30 -2.30 7.86
C LEU A 375 2.70 -1.42 6.75
N ILE A 376 3.52 -1.09 5.74
CA ILE A 376 3.14 -0.22 4.62
C ILE A 376 2.70 -1.08 3.45
#